data_AF-A0A0T9R5J5-F1
#
_entry.id   AF-A0A0T9R5J5-F1
#
_cell.length_a   1.000
_cell.length_b   1.000
_cell.length_c   1.000
_cell.angle_alpha   90.00
_cell.angle_beta   90.00
_cell.angle_gamma   90.00
#
_symmetry.space_group_name_H-M   'P 1'
#
loop_
_entity.id
_entity.type
_entity.pdbx_description
1 polymer ?
#
loop_
_entity_poly.entity_id
_entity_poly.type
_entity_poly.pdbx_seq_one_letter_code
_entity_poly.pdbx_strand_id
1 'polypeptide(L)'
;MSSKINVCEIISGHFSTLRNADTKRLSFYDILTFIVIPVFISIGVSYSVVMISKDLVSLLVNFSAILTALLLSVLVLVYDQETKIREKKDTDTFYSTKKKLLQELYYNICYSIVCGVILVVFCFLVSLYTVSPLGVISGNTYNLSIFDYNISFNFVSCVYFPIIIFLAIHLILNILMIVKRMHSLLTLD
;
A
#
# COMPACT_ATOMS: atom_id res chain seq x y z
N MET A 1 -15.14 6.93 -17.78
CA MET A 1 -14.65 5.54 -17.90
C MET A 1 -15.43 4.66 -16.93
N SER A 2 -15.72 3.41 -17.31
CA SER A 2 -16.67 2.48 -16.66
C SER A 2 -16.80 2.67 -15.14
N SER A 3 -17.92 3.23 -14.67
CA SER A 3 -18.14 3.56 -13.25
C SER A 3 -18.15 2.34 -12.32
N LYS A 4 -18.08 1.12 -12.87
CA LYS A 4 -18.13 -0.15 -12.14
C LYS A 4 -16.78 -0.58 -11.56
N ILE A 5 -15.66 -0.13 -12.13
CA ILE A 5 -14.29 -0.48 -11.67
C ILE A 5 -13.46 0.80 -11.49
N ASN A 6 -14.09 1.89 -11.03
CA ASN A 6 -13.37 3.14 -10.85
C ASN A 6 -12.68 3.19 -9.48
N VAL A 7 -11.50 2.56 -9.40
CA VAL A 7 -10.64 2.59 -8.21
C VAL A 7 -10.04 4.00 -7.99
N CYS A 8 -10.12 4.88 -8.98
CA CYS A 8 -9.57 6.24 -8.90
C CYS A 8 -10.26 7.08 -7.81
N GLU A 9 -11.54 6.82 -7.52
CA GLU A 9 -12.26 7.47 -6.41
C GLU A 9 -11.70 7.06 -5.05
N ILE A 10 -11.35 5.78 -4.87
CA ILE A 10 -10.72 5.26 -3.64
C ILE A 10 -9.34 5.87 -3.46
N ILE A 11 -8.55 5.95 -4.54
CA ILE A 11 -7.21 6.53 -4.52
C ILE A 11 -7.29 8.03 -4.20
N SER A 12 -8.14 8.77 -4.91
CA SER A 12 -8.36 10.20 -4.66
C SER A 12 -8.91 10.44 -3.24
N GLY A 13 -9.77 9.56 -2.75
CA GLY A 13 -10.28 9.56 -1.38
C GLY A 13 -9.16 9.42 -0.35
N HIS A 14 -8.29 8.42 -0.50
CA HIS A 14 -7.13 8.24 0.37
C HIS A 14 -6.19 9.46 0.38
N PHE A 15 -5.81 9.98 -0.78
CA PHE A 15 -4.98 11.18 -0.85
C PHE A 15 -5.69 12.42 -0.28
N SER A 16 -7.02 12.48 -0.33
CA SER A 16 -7.78 13.54 0.32
C SER A 16 -7.74 13.45 1.85
N THR A 17 -7.59 12.25 2.44
CA THR A 17 -7.45 12.09 3.91
C THR A 17 -6.10 12.56 4.44
N LEU A 18 -5.08 12.65 3.57
CA LEU A 18 -3.75 13.21 3.86
C LEU A 18 -3.74 14.76 3.84
N ARG A 19 -4.86 15.39 3.48
CA ARG A 19 -4.99 16.84 3.43
C ARG A 19 -5.49 17.36 4.77
N ASN A 20 -4.73 18.25 5.40
CA ASN A 20 -5.08 18.80 6.71
C ASN A 20 -6.41 19.55 6.68
N ALA A 21 -7.26 19.26 7.68
CA ALA A 21 -8.60 19.82 7.83
C ALA A 21 -8.61 21.35 7.97
N ASP A 22 -7.60 21.94 8.60
CA ASP A 22 -7.54 23.38 8.89
C ASP A 22 -7.04 24.25 7.73
N THR A 23 -6.07 23.75 6.94
CA THR A 23 -5.33 24.63 6.00
C THR A 23 -5.63 24.36 4.54
N LYS A 24 -6.39 23.30 4.21
CA LYS A 24 -6.55 22.81 2.83
C LYS A 24 -5.21 22.61 2.12
N ARG A 25 -4.09 22.47 2.83
CA ARG A 25 -2.78 22.18 2.25
C ARG A 25 -2.48 20.70 2.48
N LEU A 26 -1.91 20.05 1.46
CA LEU A 26 -1.35 18.72 1.61
C LEU A 26 -0.29 18.80 2.70
N SER A 27 -0.40 17.97 3.73
CA SER A 27 0.62 17.88 4.75
C SER A 27 1.88 17.36 4.09
N PHE A 28 2.87 18.24 3.90
CA PHE A 28 4.11 17.90 3.21
C PHE A 28 4.82 16.73 3.91
N TYR A 29 4.72 16.66 5.24
CA TYR A 29 5.24 15.56 6.05
C TYR A 29 4.55 14.22 5.79
N ASP A 30 3.25 14.23 5.49
CA ASP A 30 2.52 13.00 5.16
C ASP A 30 2.87 12.51 3.76
N ILE A 31 2.97 13.39 2.76
CA ILE A 31 3.47 13.01 1.42
C ILE A 31 4.90 12.46 1.51
N LEU A 32 5.76 13.12 2.30
CA LEU A 32 7.12 12.68 2.51
C LEU A 32 7.17 11.28 3.16
N THR A 33 6.33 11.03 4.15
CA THR A 33 6.30 9.73 4.83
C THR A 33 5.72 8.62 3.95
N PHE A 34 4.64 8.87 3.22
CA PHE A 34 3.93 7.84 2.45
C PHE A 34 4.47 7.61 1.05
N ILE A 35 5.19 8.57 0.46
CA ILE A 35 5.75 8.43 -0.91
C ILE A 35 7.28 8.44 -0.87
N VAL A 36 7.88 9.46 -0.25
CA VAL A 36 9.34 9.66 -0.34
C VAL A 36 10.08 8.53 0.38
N ILE A 37 9.68 8.16 1.60
CA ILE A 37 10.33 7.08 2.35
C ILE A 37 10.26 5.73 1.60
N PRO A 38 9.09 5.24 1.13
CA PRO A 38 9.03 3.98 0.38
C PRO A 38 9.86 4.01 -0.91
N VAL A 39 9.91 5.14 -1.62
CA VAL A 39 10.73 5.28 -2.84
C VAL A 39 12.22 5.17 -2.51
N PHE A 40 12.70 5.89 -1.49
CA PHE A 40 14.12 5.85 -1.11
C PHE A 40 14.55 4.46 -0.65
N ILE A 41 13.74 3.78 0.19
CA ILE A 41 14.07 2.44 0.66
C ILE A 41 14.03 1.45 -0.51
N SER A 42 13.03 1.54 -1.38
CA SER A 42 12.91 0.67 -2.56
C SER A 42 14.15 0.76 -3.46
N ILE A 43 14.62 1.97 -3.76
CA ILE A 43 15.82 2.20 -4.58
C ILE A 43 17.06 1.65 -3.87
N GLY A 44 17.22 1.91 -2.56
CA GLY A 44 18.38 1.44 -1.78
C GLY A 44 18.45 -0.09 -1.68
N VAL A 45 17.31 -0.75 -1.48
CA VAL A 45 17.21 -2.22 -1.43
C VAL A 45 17.46 -2.81 -2.80
N SER A 46 16.95 -2.22 -3.88
CA SER A 46 17.20 -2.69 -5.26
C SER A 46 18.67 -2.59 -5.67
N TYR A 47 19.42 -1.63 -5.10
CA TYR A 47 20.87 -1.52 -5.33
C TYR A 47 21.65 -2.61 -4.57
N SER A 48 21.17 -3.02 -3.40
CA SER A 48 21.86 -3.97 -2.52
C SER A 48 21.50 -5.44 -2.80
N VAL A 49 20.27 -5.69 -3.26
CA VAL A 49 19.71 -7.02 -3.50
C VAL A 49 19.37 -7.16 -4.97
N VAL A 50 20.25 -7.84 -5.72
CA VAL A 50 20.10 -8.02 -7.18
C VAL A 50 19.15 -9.18 -7.52
N MET A 51 18.82 -10.02 -6.55
CA MET A 51 18.15 -11.30 -6.77
C MET A 51 16.82 -11.41 -6.01
N ILE A 52 15.72 -11.60 -6.74
CA ILE A 52 14.41 -11.93 -6.18
C ILE A 52 14.35 -13.44 -5.98
N SER A 53 14.21 -13.90 -4.73
CA SER A 53 13.97 -15.33 -4.46
C SER A 53 12.48 -15.65 -4.57
N LYS A 54 12.18 -16.89 -4.98
CA LYS A 54 10.81 -17.42 -4.97
C LYS A 54 10.20 -17.38 -3.57
N ASP A 55 11.01 -17.60 -2.54
CA ASP A 55 10.58 -17.58 -1.14
C ASP A 55 10.12 -16.18 -0.71
N LEU A 56 10.81 -15.12 -1.15
CA LEU A 56 10.41 -13.75 -0.88
C LEU A 56 9.06 -13.41 -1.53
N VAL A 57 8.87 -13.82 -2.80
CA VAL A 57 7.59 -13.63 -3.50
C VAL A 57 6.46 -14.38 -2.79
N SER A 58 6.70 -15.64 -2.41
CA SER A 58 5.73 -16.45 -1.65
C SER A 58 5.37 -15.81 -0.31
N LEU A 59 6.38 -15.32 0.43
CA LEU A 59 6.19 -14.61 1.69
C LEU A 59 5.32 -13.36 1.49
N LEU A 60 5.64 -12.53 0.50
CA LEU A 60 4.90 -11.29 0.22
C LEU A 60 3.45 -11.55 -0.21
N VAL A 61 3.20 -12.58 -1.04
CA VAL A 61 1.84 -12.98 -1.42
C VAL A 61 1.06 -13.44 -0.18
N ASN A 62 1.65 -14.30 0.66
CA ASN A 62 0.99 -14.79 1.87
C ASN A 62 0.71 -13.66 2.86
N PHE A 63 1.68 -12.77 3.08
CA PHE A 63 1.53 -11.58 3.91
C PHE A 63 0.41 -10.67 3.40
N SER A 64 0.42 -10.34 2.11
CA SER A 64 -0.59 -9.46 1.50
C SER A 64 -1.99 -10.08 1.55
N ALA A 65 -2.11 -11.39 1.30
CA ALA A 65 -3.39 -12.09 1.34
C ALA A 65 -4.01 -12.09 2.74
N ILE A 66 -3.22 -12.45 3.77
CA ILE A 66 -3.66 -12.41 5.17
C ILE A 66 -4.08 -11.00 5.55
N LEU A 67 -3.25 -10.01 5.21
CA LEU A 67 -3.54 -8.63 5.56
C LEU A 67 -4.82 -8.12 4.88
N THR A 68 -5.00 -8.42 3.59
CA THR A 68 -6.19 -8.00 2.85
C THR A 68 -7.46 -8.60 3.47
N ALA A 69 -7.41 -9.86 3.90
CA ALA A 69 -8.52 -10.50 4.61
C ALA A 69 -8.82 -9.84 5.97
N LEU A 70 -7.79 -9.49 6.73
CA LEU A 70 -7.93 -8.75 7.98
C LEU A 70 -8.50 -7.35 7.75
N LEU A 71 -8.02 -6.63 6.74
CA LEU A 71 -8.52 -5.29 6.39
C LEU A 71 -9.99 -5.32 5.94
N LEU A 72 -10.41 -6.34 5.19
CA LEU A 72 -11.83 -6.54 4.86
C LEU A 72 -12.68 -6.76 6.13
N SER A 73 -12.17 -7.54 7.08
CA SER A 73 -12.86 -7.75 8.38
C SER A 73 -12.98 -6.44 9.16
N VAL A 74 -11.90 -5.64 9.22
CA VAL A 74 -11.91 -4.33 9.87
C VAL A 74 -12.83 -3.35 9.14
N LEU A 75 -12.89 -3.38 7.81
CA LEU A 75 -13.79 -2.53 7.02
C LEU A 75 -15.25 -2.75 7.40
N VAL A 76 -15.67 -4.01 7.57
CA VAL A 76 -17.02 -4.36 8.01
C VAL A 76 -17.30 -3.83 9.42
N LEU A 77 -16.33 -3.93 10.34
CA LEU A 77 -16.46 -3.37 11.69
C LEU A 77 -16.61 -1.84 11.65
N VAL A 78 -15.80 -1.15 10.84
CA VAL A 78 -15.87 0.30 10.67
C VAL A 78 -17.24 0.73 10.12
N TYR A 79 -17.80 -0.03 9.18
CA TYR A 79 -19.15 0.20 8.66
C TYR A 79 -20.25 0.02 9.72
N ASP A 80 -20.14 -1.01 10.57
CA ASP A 80 -21.06 -1.23 11.69
C ASP A 80 -20.98 -0.07 12.71
N GLN A 81 -19.76 0.41 13.02
CA GLN A 81 -19.57 1.59 13.86
C GLN A 81 -20.19 2.86 13.24
N GLU A 82 -20.12 3.02 11.91
CA GLU A 82 -20.70 4.18 11.23
C GLU A 82 -22.21 4.23 11.42
N THR A 83 -22.84 3.06 11.30
CA THR A 83 -24.27 2.89 11.49
C THR A 83 -24.68 3.26 12.92
N LYS A 84 -23.96 2.74 13.92
CA LYS A 84 -24.22 3.03 15.34
C LYS A 84 -24.04 4.52 15.70
N ILE A 85 -23.02 5.16 15.16
CA ILE A 85 -22.79 6.60 15.40
C ILE A 85 -23.89 7.43 14.72
N ARG A 86 -24.36 7.01 13.54
CA ARG A 86 -25.48 7.66 12.83
C ARG A 86 -26.79 7.65 13.61
N GLU A 87 -27.03 6.62 14.42
CA GLU A 87 -28.20 6.54 15.31
C GLU A 87 -28.12 7.52 16.49
N LYS A 88 -26.92 7.91 16.92
CA LYS A 88 -26.66 8.84 18.04
C LYS A 88 -26.44 10.29 17.58
N LYS A 89 -26.88 10.64 16.37
CA LYS A 89 -26.61 11.94 15.75
C LYS A 89 -27.03 13.14 16.60
N ASP A 90 -28.16 13.02 17.30
CA ASP A 90 -28.73 14.14 18.05
C ASP A 90 -28.23 14.22 19.52
N THR A 91 -27.48 13.22 19.98
CA THR A 91 -27.02 13.10 21.38
C THR A 91 -25.51 13.23 21.57
N ASP A 92 -24.69 13.04 20.53
CA ASP A 92 -23.23 13.08 20.63
C ASP A 92 -22.65 14.42 20.14
N THR A 93 -22.06 15.19 21.06
CA THR A 93 -21.41 16.49 20.78
C THR A 93 -20.26 16.36 19.78
N PHE A 94 -19.61 15.20 19.71
CA PHE A 94 -18.47 14.91 18.82
C PHE A 94 -18.87 14.14 17.55
N TYR A 95 -20.17 14.02 17.26
CA TYR A 95 -20.69 13.27 16.11
C TYR A 95 -19.99 13.63 14.79
N SER A 96 -19.83 14.91 14.50
CA SER A 96 -19.22 15.39 13.24
C SER A 96 -17.77 14.96 13.09
N THR A 97 -16.99 15.02 14.17
CA THR A 97 -15.58 14.60 14.22
C THR A 97 -15.46 13.08 14.09
N LYS A 98 -16.24 12.32 14.87
CA LYS A 98 -16.24 10.85 14.81
C LYS A 98 -16.64 10.35 13.43
N LYS A 99 -17.70 10.91 12.84
CA LYS A 99 -18.13 10.58 11.47
C LYS A 99 -17.03 10.84 10.45
N LYS A 100 -16.37 12.00 10.53
CA LYS A 100 -15.29 12.36 9.61
C LYS A 100 -14.11 11.39 9.72
N LEU A 101 -13.66 11.08 10.94
CA LEU A 101 -12.58 10.12 11.16
C LEU A 101 -12.93 8.73 10.62
N LEU A 102 -14.17 8.30 10.80
CA LEU A 102 -14.63 7.01 10.33
C LEU A 102 -14.71 6.92 8.80
N GLN A 103 -15.15 7.99 8.14
CA GLN A 103 -15.10 8.11 6.68
C GLN A 103 -13.66 8.11 6.16
N GLU A 104 -12.76 8.85 6.81
CA GLU A 104 -11.34 8.84 6.43
C GLU A 104 -10.71 7.45 6.65
N LEU A 105 -11.06 6.77 7.74
CA LEU A 105 -10.62 5.40 8.02
C LEU A 105 -11.13 4.42 6.96
N TYR A 106 -12.40 4.54 6.55
CA TYR A 106 -13.00 3.75 5.49
C TYR A 106 -12.20 3.88 4.17
N TYR A 107 -11.92 5.10 3.72
CA TYR A 107 -11.14 5.31 2.50
C TYR A 107 -9.71 4.75 2.60
N ASN A 108 -9.07 4.89 3.76
CA ASN A 108 -7.72 4.38 3.98
C ASN A 108 -7.65 2.84 3.99
N ILE A 109 -8.66 2.18 4.56
CA ILE A 109 -8.76 0.71 4.54
C ILE A 109 -9.03 0.24 3.11
N CYS A 110 -9.99 0.83 2.39
CA CYS A 110 -10.28 0.50 1.00
C CYS A 110 -9.05 0.66 0.09
N TYR A 111 -8.30 1.74 0.24
CA TYR A 111 -7.07 1.95 -0.50
C TYR A 111 -5.98 0.93 -0.16
N SER A 112 -5.86 0.55 1.11
CA SER A 112 -4.89 -0.47 1.55
C SER A 112 -5.22 -1.86 0.99
N ILE A 113 -6.50 -2.22 0.91
CA ILE A 113 -6.99 -3.43 0.24
C ILE A 113 -6.58 -3.43 -1.23
N VAL A 114 -6.83 -2.32 -1.93
CA VAL A 114 -6.44 -2.16 -3.34
C VAL A 114 -4.93 -2.32 -3.51
N CYS A 115 -4.12 -1.67 -2.67
CA CYS A 115 -2.66 -1.81 -2.70
C CYS A 115 -2.21 -3.26 -2.47
N GLY A 116 -2.85 -3.97 -1.54
CA GLY A 116 -2.58 -5.39 -1.27
C GLY A 116 -2.87 -6.29 -2.47
N VAL A 117 -4.01 -6.08 -3.14
CA VAL A 117 -4.35 -6.79 -4.38
C VAL A 117 -3.36 -6.47 -5.49
N ILE A 118 -2.98 -5.20 -5.68
CA ILE A 118 -1.98 -4.80 -6.67
C ILE A 118 -0.63 -5.47 -6.38
N LEU A 119 -0.19 -5.52 -5.12
CA LEU A 119 1.03 -6.22 -4.71
C LEU A 119 1.00 -7.70 -5.10
N VAL A 120 -0.12 -8.40 -4.85
CA VAL A 120 -0.30 -9.81 -5.25
C VAL A 120 -0.21 -9.97 -6.76
N VAL A 121 -0.83 -9.07 -7.53
CA VAL A 121 -0.77 -9.10 -9.00
C VAL A 121 0.68 -8.93 -9.49
N PHE A 122 1.45 -7.99 -8.92
CA PHE A 122 2.85 -7.82 -9.28
C PHE A 122 3.71 -9.03 -8.90
N CYS A 123 3.50 -9.61 -7.71
CA CYS A 123 4.16 -10.85 -7.31
C CYS A 123 3.83 -12.02 -8.26
N PHE A 124 2.57 -12.13 -8.68
CA PHE A 124 2.14 -13.13 -9.67
C PHE A 124 2.84 -12.93 -11.02
N LEU A 125 2.91 -11.69 -11.51
CA LEU A 125 3.63 -11.38 -12.76
C LEU A 125 5.11 -11.75 -12.68
N VAL A 126 5.78 -11.51 -11.55
CA VAL A 126 7.16 -11.93 -11.33
C VAL A 126 7.29 -13.45 -11.30
N SER A 127 6.30 -14.15 -10.74
CA SER A 127 6.30 -15.62 -10.70
C SER A 127 6.15 -16.29 -12.07
N LEU A 128 5.80 -15.55 -13.13
CA LEU A 128 5.74 -16.09 -14.51
C LEU A 128 7.12 -16.24 -15.15
N TYR A 129 8.16 -15.61 -14.59
CA TYR A 129 9.51 -15.70 -15.11
C TYR A 129 10.22 -16.98 -14.69
N THR A 130 11.25 -17.36 -15.45
CA THR A 130 12.04 -18.57 -15.20
C THR A 130 12.74 -18.53 -13.85
N VAL A 131 12.57 -19.60 -13.08
CA VAL A 131 13.23 -19.79 -11.79
C VAL A 131 14.47 -20.65 -12.02
N SER A 132 15.63 -20.11 -11.62
CA SER A 132 16.89 -20.86 -11.59
C SER A 132 16.85 -21.99 -10.54
N PRO A 133 17.70 -23.03 -10.66
CA PRO A 133 17.76 -24.11 -9.68
C PRO A 133 18.13 -23.65 -8.26
N LEU A 134 18.71 -22.45 -8.10
CA LEU A 134 18.97 -21.80 -6.81
C LEU A 134 17.75 -21.06 -6.24
N GLY A 135 16.56 -21.17 -6.86
CA GLY A 135 15.34 -20.51 -6.41
C GLY A 135 15.30 -19.00 -6.72
N VAL A 136 16.27 -18.50 -7.49
CA VAL A 136 16.34 -17.10 -7.92
C VAL A 136 15.55 -16.90 -9.20
N ILE A 137 14.68 -15.90 -9.21
CA ILE A 137 13.91 -15.49 -10.39
C ILE A 137 14.79 -14.55 -11.22
N SER A 138 15.18 -15.02 -12.41
CA SER A 138 15.95 -14.23 -13.37
C SER A 138 15.13 -14.04 -14.64
N GLY A 139 14.92 -12.80 -15.06
CA GLY A 139 14.38 -12.49 -16.38
C GLY A 139 15.45 -12.50 -17.45
N ASN A 140 15.10 -12.07 -18.66
CA ASN A 140 16.05 -11.85 -19.73
C ASN A 140 17.13 -10.86 -19.26
N THR A 141 18.38 -11.31 -19.27
CA THR A 141 19.55 -10.47 -19.02
C THR A 141 20.00 -9.85 -20.33
N TYR A 142 19.94 -8.53 -20.41
CA TYR A 142 20.51 -7.78 -21.52
C TYR A 142 21.92 -7.36 -21.12
N ASN A 143 22.91 -8.01 -21.71
CA ASN A 143 24.30 -7.64 -21.52
C ASN A 143 24.63 -6.52 -22.50
N LEU A 144 24.90 -5.32 -21.99
CA LEU A 144 25.42 -4.21 -22.77
C LEU A 144 26.90 -4.06 -22.42
N SER A 145 27.78 -4.37 -23.35
CA SER A 145 29.22 -4.14 -23.20
C SER A 145 29.57 -2.74 -23.72
N ILE A 146 30.02 -1.87 -22.82
CA ILE A 146 30.56 -0.55 -23.15
C ILE A 146 31.99 -0.50 -22.58
N PHE A 147 33.00 -0.28 -23.44
CA PHE A 147 34.40 -0.01 -23.06
C PHE A 147 34.90 -0.88 -21.88
N ASP A 148 34.90 -2.21 -22.05
CA ASP A 148 35.35 -3.22 -21.07
C ASP A 148 34.49 -3.43 -19.80
N TYR A 149 33.41 -2.67 -19.60
CA TYR A 149 32.43 -2.93 -18.54
C TYR A 149 31.22 -3.69 -19.10
N ASN A 150 31.00 -4.92 -18.61
CA ASN A 150 29.79 -5.69 -18.86
C ASN A 150 28.70 -5.25 -17.87
N ILE A 151 27.77 -4.42 -18.32
CA ILE A 151 26.58 -4.10 -17.54
C ILE A 151 25.48 -5.09 -17.95
N SER A 152 25.15 -6.01 -17.05
CA SER A 152 24.01 -6.92 -17.22
C SER A 152 22.74 -6.30 -16.65
N PHE A 153 21.80 -5.91 -17.51
CA PHE A 153 20.48 -5.44 -17.08
C PHE A 153 19.50 -6.60 -17.00
N ASN A 154 19.02 -6.90 -15.78
CA ASN A 154 17.88 -7.78 -15.58
C ASN A 154 16.61 -6.93 -15.41
N PHE A 155 15.71 -6.98 -16.39
CA PHE A 155 14.46 -6.20 -16.39
C PHE A 155 13.59 -6.50 -15.15
N VAL A 156 13.59 -7.74 -14.69
CA VAL A 156 12.82 -8.16 -13.50
C VAL A 156 13.35 -7.50 -12.23
N SER A 157 14.67 -7.55 -12.02
CA SER A 157 15.30 -6.92 -10.86
C SER A 157 15.24 -5.39 -10.91
N CYS A 158 15.33 -4.79 -12.10
CA CYS A 158 15.38 -3.33 -12.23
C CYS A 158 13.99 -2.65 -12.12
N VAL A 159 12.92 -3.33 -12.54
CA VAL A 159 11.58 -2.71 -12.61
C VAL A 159 10.63 -3.35 -11.60
N TYR A 160 10.47 -4.67 -11.63
CA TYR A 160 9.47 -5.33 -10.79
C TYR A 160 9.85 -5.33 -9.31
N PHE A 161 11.11 -5.59 -8.99
CA PHE A 161 11.57 -5.63 -7.60
C PHE A 161 11.34 -4.32 -6.84
N PRO A 162 11.77 -3.14 -7.33
CA PRO A 162 11.54 -1.89 -6.61
C PRO A 162 10.05 -1.58 -6.49
N ILE A 163 9.21 -1.91 -7.47
CA ILE A 163 7.76 -1.72 -7.38
C ILE A 163 7.16 -2.57 -6.27
N ILE A 164 7.54 -3.85 -6.18
CA ILE A 164 7.06 -4.77 -5.14
C ILE A 164 7.47 -4.30 -3.75
N ILE A 165 8.73 -3.90 -3.57
CA ILE A 165 9.23 -3.39 -2.27
C ILE A 165 8.56 -2.07 -1.92
N PHE A 166 8.40 -1.17 -2.88
CA PHE A 166 7.66 0.08 -2.69
C PHE A 166 6.24 -0.19 -2.20
N LEU A 167 5.50 -1.06 -2.89
CA LEU A 167 4.14 -1.42 -2.51
C LEU A 167 4.07 -2.08 -1.13
N ALA A 168 5.01 -2.97 -0.81
CA ALA A 168 5.05 -3.63 0.50
C ALA A 168 5.27 -2.63 1.64
N ILE A 169 6.25 -1.73 1.51
CA ILE A 169 6.54 -0.69 2.52
C ILE A 169 5.37 0.29 2.62
N HIS A 170 4.86 0.75 1.49
CA HIS A 170 3.73 1.68 1.45
C HIS A 170 2.50 1.09 2.15
N LEU A 171 2.24 -0.19 1.92
CA LEU A 171 1.15 -0.93 2.56
C LEU A 171 1.36 -1.06 4.08
N ILE A 172 2.59 -1.34 4.55
CA ILE A 172 2.90 -1.37 5.99
C ILE A 172 2.64 0.00 6.65
N LEU A 173 3.07 1.09 6.00
CA LEU A 173 2.82 2.44 6.51
C LEU A 173 1.33 2.76 6.59
N ASN A 174 0.54 2.33 5.60
CA ASN A 174 -0.91 2.54 5.61
C ASN A 174 -1.58 1.81 6.76
N ILE A 175 -1.14 0.60 7.13
CA ILE A 175 -1.62 -0.09 8.33
C ILE A 175 -1.35 0.75 9.58
N LEU A 176 -0.13 1.26 9.74
CA LEU A 176 0.22 2.10 10.90
C LEU A 176 -0.67 3.34 10.97
N MET A 177 -1.00 3.95 9.82
CA MET A 177 -1.95 5.06 9.74
C MET A 177 -3.35 4.66 10.20
N ILE A 178 -3.86 3.51 9.73
CA ILE A 178 -5.18 2.96 10.09
C ILE A 178 -5.24 2.73 11.60
N VAL A 179 -4.21 2.11 12.18
CA VAL A 179 -4.12 1.85 13.63
C VAL A 179 -4.12 3.16 14.43
N LYS A 180 -3.31 4.15 14.03
CA LYS A 180 -3.27 5.46 14.70
C LYS A 180 -4.63 6.17 14.64
N ARG A 181 -5.32 6.13 13.49
CA ARG A 181 -6.63 6.73 13.30
C ARG A 181 -7.72 6.02 14.10
N MET A 182 -7.68 4.68 14.18
CA MET A 182 -8.56 3.91 15.06
C MET A 182 -8.36 4.27 16.53
N HIS A 183 -7.12 4.38 16.99
CA HIS A 183 -6.82 4.81 18.35
C HIS A 183 -7.40 6.21 18.63
N SER A 184 -7.17 7.16 17.71
CA SER A 184 -7.73 8.51 17.83
C SER A 184 -9.25 8.53 17.90
N LEU A 185 -9.94 7.61 17.22
CA LEU A 185 -11.40 7.49 17.29
C LEU A 185 -11.87 7.03 18.68
N LEU A 186 -11.14 6.08 19.29
CA LEU A 186 -11.47 5.51 20.60
C LEU A 186 -11.13 6.45 21.77
N THR A 187 -10.16 7.35 21.60
CA THR A 187 -9.81 8.34 22.63
C THR A 187 -10.61 9.63 22.55
N LEU A 188 -11.53 9.75 21.59
CA LEU A 188 -12.48 10.85 21.51
C LEU A 188 -13.70 10.53 22.38
N ASP A 189 -13.50 10.69 23.69
CA ASP A 189 -14.56 10.71 24.71
C ASP A 189 -14.93 12.14 25.09
#